data_AF-A0A7W3ZQ91-F1
#
_entry.id   AF-A0A7W3ZQ91-F1
#
_cell.length_a   1.000
_cell.length_b   1.000
_cell.length_c   1.000
_cell.angle_alpha   90.00
_cell.angle_beta   90.00
_cell.angle_gamma   90.00
#
_symmetry.space_group_name_H-M   'P 1'
#
loop_
_entity.id
_entity.type
_entity.pdbx_description
1 polymer ?
#
loop_
_entity_poly.entity_id
_entity_poly.type
_entity_poly.pdbx_seq_one_letter_code
_entity_poly.pdbx_strand_id
1 'polypeptide(L)'
;MTSRLALCKETLLATLDEQATINVREALATSMGRALSPNEIATARTAARRIAQEGTAVLMTAYPGQIEGVADRWKWGRHAVQYLTRDKKVISDLPYCVQVATGDWEAVIDEGRRSTQKKIDSDPLLSRMLGAPMRRTTLH
;
A
#
# COMPACT_ATOMS: atom_id res chain seq x y z
N MET A 1 -17.41 -9.47 -24.66
CA MET A 1 -16.82 -8.13 -24.40
C MET A 1 -16.25 -8.15 -22.99
N THR A 2 -14.93 -8.04 -22.83
CA THR A 2 -14.30 -7.97 -21.51
C THR A 2 -14.58 -6.59 -20.91
N SER A 3 -15.13 -6.55 -19.70
CA SER A 3 -15.40 -5.27 -19.05
C SER A 3 -14.09 -4.51 -18.78
N ARG A 4 -14.12 -3.17 -18.81
CA ARG A 4 -12.93 -2.35 -18.51
C ARG A 4 -12.32 -2.68 -17.16
N LEU A 5 -13.16 -3.03 -16.19
CA LEU A 5 -12.71 -3.46 -14.88
C LEU A 5 -11.97 -4.80 -14.91
N ALA A 6 -12.44 -5.76 -15.70
CA ALA A 6 -11.76 -7.04 -15.89
C ALA A 6 -10.39 -6.85 -16.58
N LEU A 7 -10.33 -5.99 -17.61
CA LEU A 7 -9.05 -5.63 -18.23
C LEU A 7 -8.07 -5.00 -17.22
N CYS A 8 -8.51 -4.03 -16.42
CA CYS A 8 -7.66 -3.45 -15.38
C CYS A 8 -7.17 -4.50 -14.39
N LYS A 9 -8.04 -5.43 -13.98
CA LYS A 9 -7.69 -6.51 -13.06
C LYS A 9 -6.63 -7.44 -13.65
N GLU A 10 -6.85 -7.90 -14.89
CA GLU A 10 -5.91 -8.76 -15.62
C GLU A 10 -4.55 -8.09 -15.77
N THR A 11 -4.50 -6.82 -16.18
CA THR A 11 -3.25 -6.08 -16.30
C THR A 11 -2.52 -5.96 -14.96
N LEU A 12 -3.23 -5.60 -13.88
CA LEU A 12 -2.60 -5.47 -12.56
C LEU A 12 -2.05 -6.81 -12.06
N LEU A 13 -2.77 -7.91 -12.28
CA LEU A 13 -2.30 -9.25 -11.92
C LEU A 13 -1.08 -9.66 -12.73
N ALA A 14 -1.09 -9.45 -14.04
CA ALA A 14 0.06 -9.75 -14.88
C ALA A 14 1.30 -8.95 -14.46
N THR A 15 1.14 -7.65 -14.13
CA THR A 15 2.28 -6.87 -13.60
C THR A 15 2.73 -7.35 -12.22
N LEU A 16 1.81 -7.83 -11.37
CA LEU A 16 2.15 -8.43 -10.07
C LEU A 16 2.89 -9.77 -10.18
N ASP A 17 2.70 -10.49 -11.28
CA ASP A 17 3.43 -11.73 -11.56
C ASP A 17 4.89 -11.43 -11.95
N GLU A 18 5.15 -10.27 -12.56
CA GLU A 18 6.50 -9.79 -12.88
C GLU A 18 7.16 -9.04 -11.71
N GLN A 19 6.39 -8.31 -10.92
CA GLN A 19 6.87 -7.43 -9.85
C GLN A 19 6.02 -7.63 -8.59
N ALA A 20 6.65 -8.05 -7.49
CA ALA A 20 5.95 -8.33 -6.24
C ALA A 20 5.22 -7.10 -5.66
N THR A 21 5.62 -5.88 -6.02
CA THR A 21 4.93 -4.63 -5.63
C THR A 21 4.80 -3.69 -6.81
N ILE A 22 3.61 -3.14 -7.02
CA ILE A 22 3.30 -2.23 -8.13
C ILE A 22 2.56 -1.00 -7.65
N ASN A 23 2.81 0.14 -8.31
CA ASN A 23 1.94 1.32 -8.23
C ASN A 23 0.78 1.12 -9.21
N VAL A 24 -0.45 1.11 -8.69
CA VAL A 24 -1.67 0.78 -9.47
C VAL A 24 -1.85 1.69 -10.68
N ARG A 25 -1.57 2.99 -10.53
CA ARG A 25 -1.73 3.96 -11.62
C ARG A 25 -0.65 3.78 -12.68
N GLU A 26 0.60 3.60 -12.25
CA GLU A 26 1.73 3.51 -13.16
C GLU A 26 1.76 2.20 -13.94
N ALA A 27 1.37 1.08 -13.31
CA ALA A 27 1.26 -0.21 -13.99
C ALA A 27 0.29 -0.12 -15.19
N LEU A 28 -0.89 0.47 -14.97
CA LEU A 28 -1.88 0.66 -16.03
C LEU A 28 -1.48 1.72 -17.05
N ALA A 29 -0.91 2.85 -16.63
CA ALA A 29 -0.42 3.87 -17.57
C ALA A 29 0.67 3.32 -18.49
N THR A 30 1.55 2.47 -17.96
CA THR A 30 2.61 1.80 -18.72
C THR A 30 2.03 0.79 -19.69
N SER A 31 1.13 -0.08 -19.24
CA SER A 31 0.45 -1.04 -20.11
C SER A 31 -0.34 -0.39 -21.24
N MET A 32 -0.99 0.75 -20.98
CA MET A 32 -1.73 1.51 -21.99
C MET A 32 -0.84 2.40 -22.87
N GLY A 33 0.45 2.54 -22.55
CA GLY A 33 1.37 3.43 -23.25
C GLY A 33 1.01 4.92 -23.16
N ARG A 34 0.13 5.30 -22.23
CA ARG A 34 -0.38 6.68 -22.08
C ARG A 34 -0.83 7.02 -20.66
N ALA A 35 -0.99 8.31 -20.39
CA ALA A 35 -1.65 8.76 -19.18
C ALA A 35 -3.11 8.28 -19.12
N LEU A 36 -3.56 7.93 -17.91
CA LEU A 36 -4.94 7.53 -17.63
C LEU A 36 -5.85 8.73 -17.42
N SER A 37 -7.09 8.64 -17.90
CA SER A 37 -8.16 9.58 -17.55
C SER A 37 -8.65 9.37 -16.11
N PRO A 38 -9.35 10.36 -15.51
CA PRO A 38 -9.91 10.22 -14.16
C PRO A 38 -10.81 8.99 -13.97
N ASN A 39 -11.62 8.65 -14.97
CA ASN A 39 -12.51 7.48 -14.92
C ASN A 39 -11.74 6.16 -14.98
N GLU A 40 -10.65 6.11 -15.75
CA GLU A 40 -9.76 4.95 -15.79
C GLU A 40 -9.01 4.79 -14.48
N ILE A 41 -8.56 5.88 -13.86
CA ILE A 41 -7.98 5.86 -12.52
C ILE A 41 -9.01 5.33 -11.51
N ALA A 42 -10.25 5.81 -11.52
CA ALA A 42 -11.28 5.30 -10.62
C ALA A 42 -11.51 3.79 -10.82
N THR A 43 -11.58 3.34 -12.07
CA THR A 43 -11.75 1.91 -12.42
C THR A 43 -10.55 1.08 -11.94
N ALA A 44 -9.33 1.59 -12.10
CA ALA A 44 -8.10 0.98 -11.62
C ALA A 44 -8.12 0.76 -10.11
N ARG A 45 -8.55 1.78 -9.35
CA ARG A 45 -8.67 1.70 -7.89
C ARG A 45 -9.70 0.66 -7.47
N THR A 46 -10.83 0.59 -8.19
CA THR A 46 -11.84 -0.46 -7.96
C THR A 46 -11.27 -1.85 -8.25
N ALA A 47 -10.52 -2.03 -9.35
CA ALA A 47 -9.87 -3.30 -9.68
C ALA A 47 -8.88 -3.71 -8.58
N ALA A 48 -8.01 -2.80 -8.16
CA ALA A 48 -7.03 -3.06 -7.11
C ALA A 48 -7.68 -3.43 -5.77
N ARG A 49 -8.76 -2.73 -5.40
CA ARG A 49 -9.54 -3.08 -4.22
C ARG A 49 -10.14 -4.48 -4.32
N ARG A 50 -10.69 -4.87 -5.48
CA ARG A 50 -11.23 -6.23 -5.68
C ARG A 50 -10.16 -7.30 -5.56
N ILE A 51 -8.99 -7.11 -6.18
CA ILE A 51 -7.84 -8.02 -6.04
C ILE A 51 -7.49 -8.24 -4.58
N ALA A 52 -7.48 -7.15 -3.79
CA ALA A 52 -7.15 -7.24 -2.37
C ALA A 52 -8.24 -7.90 -1.52
N GLN A 53 -9.52 -7.63 -1.82
CA GLN A 53 -10.67 -8.29 -1.17
C GLN A 53 -10.72 -9.80 -1.47
N GLU A 54 -10.25 -10.21 -2.64
CA GLU A 54 -10.10 -11.61 -3.01
C GLU A 54 -8.87 -12.28 -2.37
N GLY A 55 -8.09 -11.55 -1.56
CA GLY A 55 -6.90 -12.07 -0.88
C GLY A 55 -5.68 -12.29 -1.79
N THR A 56 -5.74 -11.87 -3.06
CA THR A 56 -4.68 -12.13 -4.04
C THR A 56 -3.43 -11.26 -3.83
N ALA A 57 -3.60 -10.09 -3.22
CA ALA A 57 -2.55 -9.14 -2.87
C ALA A 57 -3.05 -8.22 -1.74
N VAL A 58 -2.16 -7.39 -1.19
CA VAL A 58 -2.52 -6.35 -0.23
C VAL A 58 -2.58 -5.00 -0.93
N LEU A 59 -3.68 -4.27 -0.72
CA LEU A 59 -3.81 -2.88 -1.15
C LEU A 59 -3.28 -1.96 -0.05
N MET A 60 -2.28 -1.15 -0.40
CA MET A 60 -1.65 -0.18 0.49
C MET A 60 -1.77 1.23 -0.07
N THR A 61 -1.76 2.23 0.81
CA THR A 61 -1.62 3.63 0.45
C THR A 61 -0.40 4.20 1.14
N ALA A 62 0.55 4.66 0.33
CA ALA A 62 1.82 5.23 0.79
C ALA A 62 2.22 6.40 -0.10
N TYR A 63 3.11 7.25 0.40
CA TYR A 63 3.72 8.30 -0.40
C TYR A 63 4.77 7.73 -1.36
N PRO A 64 4.98 8.38 -2.52
CA PRO A 64 6.07 8.02 -3.42
C PRO A 64 7.41 7.94 -2.68
N GLY A 65 8.18 6.89 -2.95
CA GLY A 65 9.48 6.66 -2.30
C GLY A 65 9.44 6.04 -0.89
N GLN A 66 8.26 5.84 -0.28
CA GLN A 66 8.18 5.02 0.95
C GLN A 66 8.34 3.53 0.67
N ILE A 67 7.97 3.09 -0.55
CA ILE A 67 8.18 1.72 -1.00
C ILE A 67 9.32 1.75 -2.03
N GLU A 68 10.44 1.16 -1.67
CA GLU A 68 11.63 1.11 -2.52
C GLU A 68 11.41 0.21 -3.74
N GLY A 69 12.12 0.51 -4.84
CA GLY A 69 12.12 -0.31 -6.05
C GLY A 69 10.86 -0.22 -6.91
N VAL A 70 9.83 0.54 -6.49
CA VAL A 70 8.61 0.72 -7.28
C VAL A 70 8.73 1.95 -8.18
N ALA A 71 8.39 1.78 -9.46
CA ALA A 71 8.40 2.86 -10.42
C ALA A 71 7.32 3.89 -10.11
N ASP A 72 7.71 4.98 -9.43
CA ASP A 72 6.88 6.17 -9.26
C ASP A 72 7.30 7.22 -10.28
N ARG A 73 6.65 7.26 -11.45
CA ARG A 73 6.92 8.33 -12.43
C ARG A 73 6.63 9.73 -11.87
N TRP A 74 5.83 9.80 -10.81
CA TRP A 74 5.48 11.00 -10.07
C TRP A 74 6.20 11.05 -8.71
N LYS A 75 7.54 10.84 -8.69
CA LYS A 75 8.37 10.89 -7.46
C LYS A 75 8.19 12.15 -6.60
N TRP A 76 7.67 13.23 -7.19
CA TRP A 76 7.43 14.52 -6.54
C TRP A 76 5.97 14.74 -6.11
N GLY A 77 5.14 13.69 -6.15
CA GLY A 77 3.75 13.76 -5.73
C GLY A 77 3.64 14.01 -4.23
N ARG A 78 3.03 15.14 -3.84
CA ARG A 78 2.68 15.43 -2.42
C ARG A 78 1.53 14.58 -1.88
N HIS A 79 1.07 13.57 -2.62
CA HIS A 79 -0.13 12.81 -2.30
C HIS A 79 0.19 11.32 -2.24
N ALA A 80 -0.39 10.66 -1.24
CA ALA A 80 -0.33 9.22 -1.14
C ALA A 80 -0.99 8.57 -2.36
N VAL A 81 -0.38 7.51 -2.85
CA VAL A 81 -0.84 6.72 -4.00
C VAL A 81 -1.08 5.28 -3.56
N GLN A 82 -1.79 4.53 -4.40
CA GLN A 82 -2.17 3.16 -4.10
C GLN A 82 -1.20 2.17 -4.74
N TYR A 83 -0.80 1.20 -3.92
CA TYR A 83 0.07 0.10 -4.32
C TYR A 83 -0.66 -1.21 -4.10
N LEU A 84 -0.37 -2.18 -4.96
CA LEU A 84 -0.65 -3.58 -4.69
C LEU A 84 0.66 -4.29 -4.42
N THR A 85 0.68 -5.13 -3.38
CA THR A 85 1.87 -5.91 -3.04
C THR A 85 1.53 -7.34 -2.64
N ARG A 86 2.40 -8.25 -3.05
CA ARG A 86 2.52 -9.62 -2.52
C ARG A 86 3.79 -9.79 -1.68
N ASP A 87 4.59 -8.73 -1.55
CA ASP A 87 5.83 -8.73 -0.80
C ASP A 87 5.54 -8.60 0.70
N LYS A 88 5.71 -9.72 1.41
CA LYS A 88 5.54 -9.79 2.86
C LYS A 88 6.42 -8.79 3.61
N LYS A 89 7.62 -8.49 3.08
CA LYS A 89 8.54 -7.54 3.71
C LYS A 89 7.99 -6.12 3.65
N VAL A 90 7.50 -5.69 2.48
CA VAL A 90 6.85 -4.37 2.34
C VAL A 90 5.66 -4.24 3.28
N ILE A 91 4.85 -5.30 3.39
CA ILE A 91 3.69 -5.33 4.30
C ILE A 91 4.15 -5.22 5.78
N SER A 92 5.17 -5.98 6.18
CA SER A 92 5.65 -5.99 7.57
C SER A 92 6.41 -4.71 7.96
N ASP A 93 7.06 -4.05 6.99
CA ASP A 93 7.80 -2.81 7.22
C ASP A 93 6.86 -1.59 7.27
N LEU A 94 5.75 -1.62 6.53
CA LEU A 94 4.75 -0.55 6.46
C LEU A 94 3.33 -1.04 6.80
N PRO A 95 3.11 -1.70 7.96
CA PRO A 95 1.84 -2.36 8.25
C PRO A 95 0.68 -1.38 8.47
N TYR A 96 0.97 -0.12 8.77
CA TYR A 96 0.00 0.96 8.96
C TYR A 96 -0.42 1.63 7.64
N CYS A 97 0.26 1.33 6.53
CA CYS A 97 -0.12 1.79 5.19
C CYS A 97 -1.15 0.86 4.52
N VAL A 98 -1.45 -0.30 5.12
CA VAL A 98 -2.40 -1.27 4.58
C VAL A 98 -3.83 -0.73 4.64
N GLN A 99 -4.52 -0.75 3.51
CA GLN A 99 -5.94 -0.37 3.40
C GLN A 99 -6.87 -1.57 3.33
N VAL A 100 -6.50 -2.58 2.55
CA VAL A 100 -7.30 -3.79 2.37
C VAL A 100 -6.37 -4.98 2.27
N ALA A 101 -6.63 -5.96 3.13
CA ALA A 101 -6.00 -7.26 3.14
C ALA A 101 -7.06 -8.28 3.58
N THR A 102 -7.03 -9.48 3.02
CA THR A 102 -7.99 -10.55 3.32
C THR A 102 -7.29 -11.90 3.21
N GLY A 103 -7.73 -12.91 3.96
CA GLY A 103 -7.05 -14.20 4.03
C GLY A 103 -5.80 -14.12 4.90
N ASP A 104 -4.73 -14.82 4.51
CA ASP A 104 -3.56 -15.06 5.36
C ASP A 104 -2.66 -13.83 5.59
N TRP A 105 -3.00 -12.69 4.99
CA TRP A 105 -2.24 -11.44 5.14
C TRP A 105 -2.37 -10.81 6.53
N GLU A 106 -3.46 -11.06 7.27
CA GLU A 106 -3.69 -10.48 8.59
C GLU A 106 -2.56 -10.80 9.57
N ALA A 107 -2.08 -12.05 9.58
CA ALA A 107 -0.98 -12.47 10.44
C ALA A 107 0.32 -11.71 10.15
N VAL A 108 0.63 -11.46 8.87
CA VAL A 108 1.82 -10.70 8.44
C VAL A 108 1.73 -9.25 8.89
N ILE A 109 0.53 -8.66 8.80
CA ILE A 109 0.28 -7.28 9.22
C ILE A 109 0.46 -7.14 10.74
N ASP A 110 -0.10 -8.06 11.52
CA ASP A 110 -0.02 -8.01 12.98
C ASP A 110 1.40 -8.29 13.50
N GLU A 111 2.14 -9.18 12.85
CA GLU A 111 3.57 -9.35 13.12
C GLU A 111 4.36 -8.07 12.81
N GLY A 112 4.08 -7.42 11.67
CA GLY A 112 4.65 -6.12 11.33
C GLY A 112 4.38 -5.08 12.41
N ARG A 113 3.12 -4.93 12.83
CA ARG A 113 2.72 -3.98 13.89
C ARG A 113 3.45 -4.23 15.21
N ARG A 114 3.53 -5.49 15.65
CA ARG A 114 4.27 -5.85 16.87
C ARG A 114 5.75 -5.52 16.75
N SER A 115 6.35 -5.77 15.58
CA SER A 115 7.75 -5.44 15.31
C SER A 115 7.99 -3.93 15.32
N THR A 116 7.11 -3.14 14.70
CA THR A 116 7.16 -1.67 14.75
C THR A 116 7.02 -1.17 16.18
N GLN A 117 6.06 -1.68 16.95
CA GLN A 117 5.87 -1.28 18.35
C GLN A 117 7.11 -1.61 19.20
N LYS A 118 7.67 -2.81 19.05
CA LYS A 118 8.90 -3.20 19.75
C LYS A 118 10.07 -2.25 19.44
N LYS A 119 10.22 -1.84 18.17
CA LYS A 119 11.25 -0.85 17.77
C LYS A 119 11.03 0.49 18.48
N ILE A 120 9.80 0.99 18.50
CA ILE A 120 9.43 2.25 19.18
C ILE A 120 9.72 2.16 20.68
N ASP A 121 9.33 1.06 21.33
CA ASP A 121 9.54 0.86 22.77
C ASP A 121 11.03 0.74 23.13
N SER A 122 11.83 0.16 22.23
CA SER A 122 13.28 -0.02 22.42
C SER A 122 14.12 1.21 22.08
N ASP A 123 13.56 2.21 21.39
CA ASP A 123 14.24 3.43 20.99
C ASP A 123 13.69 4.64 21.77
N PRO A 124 14.43 5.17 22.75
CA PRO A 124 13.98 6.28 23.59
C PRO A 124 13.63 7.56 22.80
N LEU A 125 14.27 7.79 21.65
CA LEU A 125 14.01 8.96 20.82
C LEU A 125 12.74 8.77 19.99
N LEU A 126 12.56 7.60 19.37
CA LEU A 126 11.32 7.28 18.65
C LEU A 126 10.12 7.21 19.59
N SER A 127 10.29 6.59 20.77
CA SER A 127 9.28 6.57 21.84
C SER A 127 8.86 7.99 22.23
N ARG A 128 9.83 8.90 22.43
CA ARG A 128 9.55 10.30 22.77
C ARG A 128 8.91 11.09 21.63
N MET A 129 9.33 10.86 20.39
CA MET A 129 8.80 11.56 19.21
C MET A 129 7.38 11.12 18.83
N LEU A 130 7.05 9.84 19.05
CA LEU A 130 5.74 9.28 18.72
C LEU A 130 4.78 9.22 19.93
N GLY A 131 5.28 9.39 21.15
CA GLY A 131 4.55 9.22 22.41
C GLY A 131 4.11 10.49 23.16
N ALA A 132 4.04 11.68 22.56
CA ALA A 132 3.57 12.89 23.23
C ALA A 132 2.41 13.60 22.49
N PRO A 133 1.38 14.19 23.17
CA PRO A 133 1.16 14.33 24.62
C PRO A 133 -0.29 14.06 25.14
N MET A 134 -0.43 13.50 26.35
CA MET A 134 -1.43 13.95 27.34
C MET A 134 -1.01 13.41 28.71
N ARG A 135 -0.14 14.16 29.43
CA ARG A 135 -0.20 14.11 30.88
C ARG A 135 -1.59 14.65 31.25
N ARG A 136 -2.53 13.77 31.59
CA ARG A 136 -3.66 14.17 32.44
C ARG A 136 -3.02 14.66 33.73
N THR A 137 -3.03 15.98 33.90
CA THR A 137 -2.74 16.61 35.18
C THR A 137 -3.86 16.19 36.12
N THR A 138 -3.67 15.09 36.85
CA THR A 138 -4.40 14.89 38.10
C THR A 138 -3.82 15.88 39.09
N LEU A 139 -4.52 17.00 39.27
CA LEU A 139 -4.33 17.89 40.41
C LEU A 139 -4.74 17.10 41.67
N HIS A 140 -3.82 17.01 42.63
CA HIS A 140 -4.11 16.71 44.02
C HIS A 140 -4.24 18.02 44.80
#